data_AF-X0ZR89-F1
#
_entry.id   AF-X0ZR89-F1
#
_cell.length_a   1.000
_cell.length_b   1.000
_cell.length_c   1.000
_cell.angle_alpha   90.00
_cell.angle_beta   90.00
_cell.angle_gamma   90.00
#
_symmetry.space_group_name_H-M   'P 1'
#
loop_
_entity.id
_entity.type
_entity.pdbx_description
1 polymer ?
#
loop_
_entity_poly.entity_id
_entity_poly.type
_entity_poly.pdbx_seq_one_letter_code
_entity_poly.pdbx_strand_id
1 'polypeptide(L)' 'EAEKIKLSNFPSVSEMIKKTLEMGIEIYVCEASKRMLGWEKVELIPGVKIVGAGTLNDLALEANATMWF' A
#
# COMPACT_ATOMS: atom_id res chain seq x y z
N GLU A 1 -0.33 8.07 10.85
CA GLU A 1 -1.63 8.40 10.25
C GLU A 1 -2.62 7.23 10.17
N ALA A 2 -2.23 6.02 9.72
CA ALA A 2 -3.18 4.90 9.55
C ALA A 2 -4.02 4.53 10.79
N GLU A 3 -3.45 4.64 12.00
CA GLU A 3 -4.17 4.41 13.27
C GLU A 3 -5.32 5.41 13.51
N LYS A 4 -5.22 6.62 12.96
CA LYS A 4 -6.22 7.69 13.15
C LYS A 4 -7.41 7.55 12.19
N ILE A 5 -7.28 6.70 11.16
CA ILE A 5 -8.32 6.50 10.15
C ILE A 5 -9.17 5.29 10.58
N LYS A 6 -10.34 5.58 11.16
CA LYS A 6 -11.32 4.58 11.59
C LYS A 6 -12.74 5.05 11.27
N LEU A 7 -13.52 4.19 10.62
CA LEU A 7 -14.92 4.46 10.32
C LEU A 7 -15.81 3.68 11.29
N SER A 8 -16.32 4.34 12.33
CA SER A 8 -17.26 3.73 13.29
C SER A 8 -16.73 2.39 13.85
N ASN A 9 -17.45 1.30 13.63
CA ASN A 9 -17.12 -0.04 14.11
C ASN A 9 -16.22 -0.85 13.16
N PHE A 10 -15.79 -0.27 12.03
CA PHE A 10 -14.80 -0.92 11.17
C PHE A 10 -13.42 -0.92 11.83
N PRO A 11 -12.56 -1.91 11.51
CA PRO A 11 -11.15 -1.88 11.91
C PRO A 11 -10.46 -0.60 11.42
N SER A 12 -9.42 -0.16 12.13
CA SER A 12 -8.58 0.94 11.65
C SER A 12 -7.85 0.52 10.37
N VAL A 13 -7.40 1.50 9.57
CA VAL A 13 -6.58 1.21 8.38
C VAL A 13 -5.31 0.45 8.76
N SER A 14 -4.71 0.75 9.91
CA SER A 14 -3.54 0.02 10.43
C SER A 14 -3.83 -1.44 10.73
N GLU A 15 -4.97 -1.73 11.40
CA GLU A 15 -5.41 -3.09 11.70
C GLU A 15 -5.68 -3.89 10.42
N MET A 16 -6.28 -3.26 9.40
CA MET A 16 -6.50 -3.89 8.10
C MET A 16 -5.17 -4.22 7.41
N ILE A 17 -4.23 -3.27 7.35
CA ILE A 17 -2.92 -3.48 6.72
C ILE A 17 -2.16 -4.62 7.43
N LYS A 18 -2.16 -4.65 8.75
CA LYS A 18 -1.49 -5.70 9.53
C LYS A 18 -2.05 -7.09 9.20
N LYS A 19 -3.38 -7.23 9.17
CA LYS A 19 -4.03 -8.50 8.81
C LYS A 19 -3.71 -8.92 7.37
N THR A 20 -3.69 -7.98 6.43
CA THR A 20 -3.30 -8.24 5.04
C THR A 20 -1.89 -8.85 4.95
N LEU A 21 -0.93 -8.28 5.69
CA LEU A 21 0.43 -8.83 5.77
C LEU A 21 0.48 -10.20 6.44
N GLU A 22 -0.28 -10.40 7.54
CA GLU A 22 -0.39 -11.71 8.22
C GLU A 22 -1.00 -12.80 7.33
N MET A 23 -1.85 -12.43 6.37
CA MET A 23 -2.41 -13.33 5.35
C MET A 23 -1.43 -13.66 4.22
N GLY A 24 -0.22 -13.08 4.22
CA GLY A 24 0.78 -13.28 3.18
C GLY A 24 0.50 -12.49 1.89
N ILE A 25 -0.39 -11.49 1.93
CA ILE A 25 -0.68 -10.63 0.78
C ILE A 25 0.41 -9.55 0.70
N GLU A 26 1.05 -9.46 -0.46
CA GLU A 26 2.10 -8.48 -0.71
C GLU A 26 1.52 -7.05 -0.82
N ILE A 27 2.18 -6.10 -0.15
CA ILE A 27 1.85 -4.68 -0.23
C ILE A 27 2.99 -3.95 -0.93
N TYR A 28 2.66 -3.32 -2.06
CA TYR A 28 3.60 -2.62 -2.93
C TYR A 28 3.54 -1.11 -2.71
N VAL A 29 4.71 -0.47 -2.65
CA VAL A 29 4.85 1.00 -2.48
C VAL A 29 5.65 1.58 -3.63
N CYS A 30 5.05 2.47 -4.40
CA CYS A 30 5.72 3.15 -5.51
C CYS A 30 6.74 4.17 -4.99
N GLU A 31 8.00 4.01 -5.39
CA GLU A 31 9.07 4.94 -4.98
C GLU A 31 8.84 6.36 -5.53
N ALA A 32 8.32 6.48 -6.76
CA ALA A 32 8.10 7.78 -7.40
C ALA A 32 7.02 8.60 -6.68
N SER A 33 6.03 7.94 -6.06
CA SER A 33 4.93 8.62 -5.37
C SER A 33 5.41 9.48 -4.20
N LYS A 34 6.50 9.10 -3.50
CA LYS A 34 7.04 9.93 -2.40
C LYS A 34 7.49 11.31 -2.91
N ARG A 35 8.09 11.36 -4.11
CA ARG A 35 8.55 12.60 -4.75
C ARG A 35 7.37 13.45 -5.20
N MET A 36 6.35 12.81 -5.78
CA MET A 36 5.11 13.49 -6.20
C MET A 36 4.38 14.13 -5.02
N LEU A 37 4.42 13.50 -3.85
CA LEU A 37 3.84 14.01 -2.61
C LEU A 37 4.73 15.05 -1.89
N GLY A 38 5.88 15.40 -2.46
CA GLY A 38 6.83 16.36 -1.88
C GLY A 38 7.57 15.84 -0.65
N TRP A 39 7.67 14.53 -0.46
CA TRP A 39 8.32 13.92 0.70
C TRP A 39 9.78 13.58 0.40
N GLU A 40 10.71 14.17 1.16
CA GLU A 40 12.14 13.85 1.05
C GLU A 40 12.47 12.50 1.70
N LYS A 41 11.80 12.19 2.82
CA LYS A 41 11.93 10.92 3.55
C LYS A 41 10.54 10.42 3.90
N VAL A 42 10.37 9.10 3.80
CA VAL A 42 9.16 8.40 4.23
C VAL A 42 9.58 7.24 5.11
N GLU A 43 8.92 7.11 6.25
CA GLU A 43 9.03 5.92 7.10
C GLU A 43 7.90 4.97 6.69
N LEU A 44 8.28 3.77 6.25
CA LEU A 44 7.35 2.74 5.83
C LEU A 44 7.24 1.67 6.89
N ILE A 45 6.06 1.09 7.02
CA ILE A 45 5.83 -0.06 7.90
C ILE A 45 6.65 -1.26 7.42
N PRO A 46 7.08 -2.16 8.32
CA PRO A 46 7.75 -3.39 7.93
C PRO A 46 6.83 -4.29 7.08
N GLY A 47 7.42 -5.06 6.16
CA GLY A 47 6.68 -6.04 5.34
C GLY A 47 6.16 -5.51 4.00
N VAL A 48 6.37 -4.23 3.68
CA VAL A 48 6.05 -3.68 2.35
C VAL A 48 7.23 -3.79 1.39
N LYS A 49 6.92 -3.83 0.09
CA LYS A 49 7.90 -3.91 -1.00
C LYS A 49 7.93 -2.62 -1.80
N ILE A 50 9.08 -1.96 -1.81
CA ILE A 50 9.28 -0.75 -2.61
C ILE A 50 9.50 -1.16 -4.07
N VAL A 51 8.77 -0.52 -4.98
CA VAL A 51 8.79 -0.82 -6.42
C VAL A 51 8.87 0.42 -7.29
N GLY A 52 9.27 0.20 -8.54
CA GLY A 52 9.33 1.23 -9.58
C GLY A 52 8.00 1.42 -10.31
N ALA A 53 7.95 2.44 -11.17
CA ALA A 53 6.73 2.83 -11.89
C ALA A 53 6.16 1.73 -12.82
N GLY A 54 7.02 0.87 -13.38
CA GLY A 54 6.60 -0.19 -14.29
C GLY A 54 5.82 -1.32 -13.62
N THR A 55 6.05 -1.57 -12.32
CA THR A 55 5.47 -2.73 -11.63
C THR A 55 3.95 -2.69 -11.58
N LEU A 56 3.33 -1.51 -11.47
CA LEU A 56 1.87 -1.42 -11.51
C LEU A 56 1.31 -1.83 -12.89
N ASN A 57 2.03 -1.51 -13.98
CA ASN A 57 1.61 -1.91 -15.32
C ASN A 57 1.68 -3.43 -15.48
N ASP A 58 2.77 -4.04 -15.00
CA ASP A 58 2.94 -5.50 -15.03
C ASP A 58 1.81 -6.18 -14.24
N LEU A 59 1.55 -5.72 -13.00
CA LEU A 59 0.45 -6.23 -12.16
C LEU A 59 -0.91 -6.06 -12.83
N ALA A 60 -1.17 -4.92 -13.48
CA ALA A 60 -2.44 -4.66 -14.13
C ALA A 60 -2.65 -5.50 -15.40
N LEU A 61 -1.57 -5.86 -16.10
CA LEU A 61 -1.61 -6.73 -17.29
C LEU A 61 -1.73 -8.21 -16.93
N GLU A 62 -1.12 -8.63 -15.82
CA GLU A 62 -1.11 -10.02 -15.37
C GLU A 62 -2.35 -10.39 -14.54
N ALA A 63 -2.93 -9.43 -13.81
CA ALA A 63 -4.11 -9.68 -13.00
C ALA A 63 -5.35 -9.95 -13.86
N ASN A 64 -6.17 -10.92 -13.45
CA ASN A 64 -7.47 -11.15 -14.09
C ASN A 64 -8.47 -10.01 -13.84
N ALA A 65 -8.29 -9.27 -12.75
CA ALA A 65 -9.10 -8.11 -12.39
C ALA A 65 -8.27 -7.11 -11.57
N THR A 66 -8.49 -5.82 -11.83
CA THR A 66 -7.83 -4.71 -11.13
C THR A 66 -8.88 -3.73 -10.63
N MET A 67 -8.77 -3.33 -9.36
CA MET A 67 -9.67 -2.35 -8.72
C MET A 67 -8.90 -1.07 -8.37
N TRP A 68 -9.55 0.09 -8.56
CA TRP A 68 -8.98 1.41 -8.29
C TRP A 68 -9.82 2.12 -7.22
N PHE A 69 -9.16 2.74 -6.24
CA PHE A 69 -9.75 3.41 -5.08
C PHE A 69 -9.18 4.81 -4.90
#